data_AF-A0A7Y9WTT6-F1
#
_entry.id   AF-A0A7Y9WTT6-F1
#
_cell.length_a   1.000
_cell.length_b   1.000
_cell.length_c   1.000
_cell.angle_alpha   90.00
_cell.angle_beta   90.00
_cell.angle_gamma   90.00
#
_symmetry.space_group_name_H-M   'P 1'
#
loop_
_entity.id
_entity.type
_entity.pdbx_description
1 polymer ?
#
loop_
_entity_poly.entity_id
_entity_poly.type
_entity_poly.pdbx_seq_one_letter_code
_entity_poly.pdbx_strand_id
1 'polypeptide(L)'
;MLESPLNIGYIYHFVFFTGLSFDICEGALYYVLRGYPREIAIDRLITPILSPHHFQGDYMQQVWSFLAGALLCNCVPHLASGLQGFPFPTPFAKPGGVGDSSPVVNVVWGFANLAVGVLIAARHTNMADIGVDALAGLVGALAIGTFMALHFGKVQRDKRVR
;
A
#
# COMPACT_ATOMS: atom_id res chain seq x y z
N MET A 1 -5.85 -17.06 -22.58
CA MET A 1 -7.12 -17.11 -21.80
C MET A 1 -6.74 -17.38 -20.34
N LEU A 2 -6.47 -16.33 -19.56
CA LEU A 2 -6.44 -16.23 -18.08
C LEU A 2 -5.63 -14.99 -17.65
N GLU A 3 -6.00 -13.81 -18.18
CA GLU A 3 -5.59 -12.52 -17.60
C GLU A 3 -6.81 -12.03 -16.83
N SER A 4 -7.04 -12.54 -15.62
CA SER A 4 -7.89 -11.80 -14.68
C SER A 4 -7.03 -10.64 -14.17
N PRO A 5 -7.32 -9.38 -14.57
CA PRO A 5 -6.59 -8.27 -14.00
C PRO A 5 -6.90 -8.27 -12.51
N LEU A 6 -5.88 -8.22 -11.68
CA LEU A 6 -6.03 -7.80 -10.29
C LEU A 6 -6.69 -6.41 -10.33
N ASN A 7 -8.01 -6.37 -10.23
CA ASN A 7 -8.77 -5.14 -10.32
C ASN A 7 -8.35 -4.26 -9.13
N ILE A 8 -8.05 -2.99 -9.40
CA ILE A 8 -7.66 -1.99 -8.40
C ILE A 8 -8.63 -1.99 -7.21
N GLY A 9 -9.90 -2.32 -7.43
CA GLY A 9 -10.91 -2.48 -6.37
C GLY A 9 -10.62 -3.60 -5.38
N TYR A 10 -10.10 -4.75 -5.81
CA TYR A 10 -9.73 -5.84 -4.90
C TYR A 10 -8.49 -5.50 -4.06
N ILE A 11 -7.51 -4.84 -4.68
CA ILE A 11 -6.32 -4.35 -3.97
C ILE A 11 -6.73 -3.25 -2.98
N TYR A 12 -7.65 -2.38 -3.36
CA TYR A 12 -8.23 -1.38 -2.47
C TYR A 12 -8.92 -2.02 -1.26
N HIS A 13 -9.80 -3.00 -1.47
CA HIS A 13 -10.45 -3.71 -0.37
C HIS A 13 -9.44 -4.45 0.52
N PHE A 14 -8.40 -5.04 -0.07
CA PHE A 14 -7.33 -5.71 0.67
C PHE A 14 -6.55 -4.71 1.54
N VAL A 15 -6.13 -3.58 0.96
CA VAL A 15 -5.40 -2.53 1.67
C VAL A 15 -6.27 -1.88 2.76
N PHE A 16 -7.56 -1.64 2.50
CA PHE A 16 -8.51 -1.16 3.50
C PHE A 16 -8.67 -2.15 4.68
N PHE A 17 -8.67 -3.45 4.38
CA PHE A 17 -8.76 -4.50 5.40
C PHE A 17 -7.48 -4.63 6.25
N THR A 18 -6.33 -4.15 5.74
CA THR A 18 -5.05 -4.23 6.46
C THR A 18 -4.90 -3.26 7.65
N GLY A 19 -5.91 -2.44 7.93
CA GLY A 19 -5.81 -1.41 8.97
C GLY A 19 -4.99 -0.18 8.54
N LEU A 20 -4.69 -0.05 7.24
CA LEU A 20 -4.26 1.23 6.67
C LEU A 20 -5.39 2.23 6.90
N SER A 21 -5.15 3.18 7.78
CA SER A 21 -6.12 4.22 8.10
C SER A 21 -6.54 4.97 6.83
N PHE A 22 -7.81 5.36 6.83
CA PHE A 22 -8.56 6.01 5.76
C PHE A 22 -7.76 7.05 4.96
N ASP A 23 -6.80 7.76 5.57
CA ASP A 23 -6.14 8.92 4.96
C ASP A 23 -5.00 8.61 3.95
N ILE A 24 -4.22 7.54 4.13
CA ILE A 24 -2.99 7.33 3.30
C ILE A 24 -3.34 6.78 1.91
N CYS A 25 -4.30 5.84 1.85
CA CYS A 25 -4.73 5.24 0.59
C CYS A 25 -5.78 6.07 -0.13
N GLU A 26 -6.63 6.80 0.59
CA GLU A 26 -7.62 7.67 -0.04
C GLU A 26 -6.95 8.84 -0.76
N GLY A 27 -5.84 9.41 -0.27
CA GLY A 27 -5.10 10.45 -1.00
C GLY A 27 -4.50 9.96 -2.33
N ALA A 28 -3.84 8.79 -2.32
CA ALA A 28 -3.27 8.19 -3.53
C ALA A 28 -4.37 7.74 -4.52
N LEU A 29 -5.49 7.22 -4.01
CA LEU A 29 -6.62 6.79 -4.81
C LEU A 29 -7.50 7.94 -5.29
N TYR A 30 -7.62 9.02 -4.52
CA TYR A 30 -8.29 10.27 -4.92
C TYR A 30 -7.61 10.83 -6.17
N TYR A 31 -6.28 10.77 -6.24
CA TYR A 31 -5.54 11.11 -7.47
C TYR A 31 -5.87 10.16 -8.64
N VAL A 32 -6.01 8.85 -8.40
CA VAL A 32 -6.37 7.85 -9.44
C VAL A 32 -7.83 7.99 -9.92
N LEU A 33 -8.77 8.17 -9.00
CA LEU A 33 -10.20 8.23 -9.28
C LEU A 33 -10.62 9.59 -9.84
N ARG A 34 -9.93 10.68 -9.49
CA ARG A 34 -10.15 12.02 -10.06
C ARG A 34 -9.40 12.23 -11.39
N GLY A 35 -8.45 11.35 -11.71
CA GLY A 35 -7.86 11.20 -13.06
C GLY A 35 -8.85 10.65 -14.10
N TYR A 36 -10.08 10.31 -13.71
CA TYR A 36 -11.22 10.14 -14.62
C TYR A 36 -11.92 11.49 -14.79
N PRO A 37 -11.76 12.18 -15.94
CA PRO A 37 -12.31 13.51 -16.09
C PRO A 37 -13.84 13.47 -16.21
N ARG A 38 -14.54 14.02 -15.21
CA ARG A 38 -15.75 14.79 -15.46
C ARG A 38 -15.36 16.27 -15.56
N GLU A 39 -15.12 16.68 -16.81
CA GLU A 39 -15.23 18.04 -17.33
C GLU A 39 -14.77 19.19 -16.42
N ILE A 40 -13.50 19.61 -16.54
CA ILE A 40 -13.13 21.01 -16.35
C ILE A 40 -12.26 21.45 -17.53
N ALA A 41 -12.88 22.27 -18.36
CA ALA A 41 -12.35 22.86 -19.57
C ALA A 41 -11.39 24.01 -19.25
N ILE A 42 -10.08 23.76 -19.17
CA ILE A 42 -9.01 24.78 -19.36
C ILE A 42 -7.79 24.17 -20.10
N ASP A 43 -7.60 22.84 -20.04
CA ASP A 43 -6.45 22.13 -20.64
C ASP A 43 -6.37 22.13 -22.17
N ARG A 44 -7.42 22.59 -22.87
CA ARG A 44 -7.49 22.56 -24.34
C ARG A 44 -6.80 23.73 -25.04
N LEU A 45 -6.19 24.67 -24.31
CA LEU A 45 -5.74 25.93 -24.89
C LEU A 45 -4.22 26.13 -25.00
N ILE A 46 -3.37 25.27 -24.39
CA ILE A 46 -1.91 25.54 -24.35
C ILE A 46 -1.01 24.36 -24.76
N THR A 47 -1.46 23.10 -24.77
CA THR A 47 -0.53 21.95 -24.91
C THR A 47 -0.85 21.00 -26.06
N PRO A 48 -0.55 21.35 -27.32
CA PRO A 48 -0.25 20.32 -28.31
C PRO A 48 1.04 20.65 -29.08
N ILE A 49 2.21 20.40 -28.47
CA ILE A 49 3.49 20.31 -29.22
C ILE A 49 4.28 19.03 -28.90
N LEU A 50 4.00 18.28 -27.83
CA LEU A 50 4.64 16.96 -27.61
C LEU A 50 3.63 15.93 -27.11
N SER A 51 3.60 14.79 -27.79
CA SER A 51 2.69 13.64 -27.74
C SER A 51 1.95 13.36 -26.40
N PRO A 52 0.60 13.29 -26.39
CA PRO A 52 -0.21 13.03 -25.19
C PRO A 52 -0.19 11.59 -24.66
N HIS A 53 0.50 10.65 -25.32
CA HIS A 53 0.37 9.22 -25.03
C HIS A 53 1.26 8.67 -23.90
N HIS A 54 2.26 9.41 -23.41
CA HIS A 54 3.15 8.95 -22.33
C HIS A 54 2.66 9.33 -20.92
N PHE A 55 1.86 10.39 -20.78
CA PHE A 55 1.56 10.96 -19.46
C PHE A 55 0.65 10.07 -18.59
N GLN A 56 -0.30 9.32 -19.17
CA GLN A 56 -1.27 8.54 -18.39
C GLN A 56 -0.66 7.24 -17.81
N GLY A 57 0.34 6.65 -18.48
CA GLY A 57 0.95 5.37 -18.08
C GLY A 57 1.79 5.50 -16.81
N ASP A 58 2.56 6.59 -16.72
CA ASP A 58 3.54 6.80 -15.66
C ASP A 58 2.89 7.03 -14.28
N TYR A 59 1.76 7.77 -14.21
CA TYR A 59 1.06 8.00 -12.93
C TYR A 59 0.50 6.72 -12.33
N MET A 60 -0.05 5.83 -13.16
CA MET A 60 -0.58 4.55 -12.68
C MET A 60 0.55 3.67 -12.13
N GLN A 61 1.72 3.70 -12.78
CA GLN A 61 2.90 2.97 -12.36
C GLN A 61 3.44 3.44 -11.01
N GLN A 62 3.43 4.75 -10.77
CA GLN A 62 3.80 5.34 -9.48
C GLN A 62 2.85 4.91 -8.36
N VAL A 63 1.54 4.88 -8.62
CA VAL A 63 0.54 4.41 -7.66
C VAL A 63 0.76 2.95 -7.32
N TRP A 64 0.97 2.10 -8.34
CA TRP A 64 1.29 0.69 -8.11
C TRP A 64 2.57 0.51 -7.32
N SER A 65 3.58 1.32 -7.62
CA SER A 65 4.86 1.30 -6.90
C SER A 65 4.68 1.72 -5.44
N PHE A 66 3.91 2.77 -5.17
CA PHE A 66 3.54 3.21 -3.82
C PHE A 66 2.84 2.09 -3.03
N LEU A 67 1.83 1.44 -3.62
CA LEU A 67 1.10 0.35 -2.98
C LEU A 67 1.99 -0.87 -2.74
N ALA A 68 2.85 -1.22 -3.70
CA ALA A 68 3.83 -2.29 -3.53
C ALA A 68 4.76 -1.99 -2.36
N GLY A 69 5.36 -0.80 -2.31
CA GLY A 69 6.22 -0.38 -1.20
C GLY A 69 5.53 -0.40 0.15
N ALA A 70 4.27 0.04 0.22
CA ALA A 70 3.48 0.01 1.44
C ALA A 70 3.22 -1.42 1.94
N LEU A 71 2.82 -2.34 1.06
CA LEU A 71 2.57 -3.74 1.42
C LEU A 71 3.86 -4.48 1.82
N LEU A 72 4.95 -4.23 1.09
CA LEU A 72 6.26 -4.79 1.42
C LEU A 72 6.78 -4.29 2.77
N CYS A 73 6.54 -3.03 3.13
CA CYS A 73 6.89 -2.53 4.46
C CYS A 73 5.99 -3.12 5.55
N ASN A 74 4.67 -3.26 5.28
CA ASN A 74 3.71 -3.84 6.21
C ASN A 74 4.03 -5.31 6.56
N CYS A 75 4.56 -6.10 5.61
CA CYS A 75 4.89 -7.49 5.89
C CYS A 75 5.98 -7.67 6.97
N VAL A 76 6.89 -6.70 7.12
CA VAL A 76 8.08 -6.79 7.97
C VAL A 76 7.74 -7.03 9.45
N PRO A 77 6.96 -6.17 10.15
CA PRO A 77 6.65 -6.40 11.56
C PRO A 77 5.90 -7.72 11.80
N HIS A 78 5.00 -8.10 10.90
CA HIS A 78 4.21 -9.32 11.03
C HIS A 78 5.06 -10.58 10.87
N LEU A 79 5.93 -10.64 9.85
CA LEU A 79 6.87 -11.75 9.69
C LEU A 79 7.91 -11.77 10.83
N ALA A 80 8.47 -10.62 11.20
CA ALA A 80 9.46 -10.54 12.26
C ALA A 80 8.89 -11.05 13.59
N SER A 81 7.71 -10.56 14.02
CA SER A 81 7.09 -11.03 15.26
C SER A 81 6.63 -12.49 15.16
N GLY A 82 5.97 -12.87 14.06
CA GLY A 82 5.44 -14.21 13.88
C GLY A 82 6.53 -15.29 13.86
N LEU A 83 7.62 -15.07 13.12
CA LEU A 83 8.75 -16.01 13.03
C LEU A 83 9.54 -16.12 14.32
N GLN A 84 9.55 -15.07 15.15
CA GLN A 84 10.13 -15.11 16.50
C GLN A 84 9.19 -15.72 17.55
N GLY A 85 7.97 -16.12 17.17
CA GLY A 85 6.99 -16.67 18.11
C GLY A 85 6.31 -15.62 18.99
N PHE A 86 6.44 -14.32 18.67
CA PHE A 86 5.80 -13.25 19.43
C PHE A 86 4.39 -12.93 18.93
N PRO A 87 3.43 -12.67 19.84
CA PRO A 87 2.16 -12.09 19.46
C PRO A 87 2.36 -10.66 18.95
N PHE A 88 1.55 -10.27 17.97
CA PHE A 88 1.56 -8.91 17.44
C PHE A 88 0.16 -8.51 16.95
N PRO A 89 -0.21 -7.22 17.01
CA PRO A 89 -1.53 -6.78 16.58
C PRO A 89 -1.75 -6.98 15.08
N THR A 90 -2.94 -7.46 14.72
CA THR A 90 -3.38 -7.57 13.32
C THR A 90 -4.82 -7.06 13.18
N PRO A 91 -5.30 -6.82 11.95
CA PRO A 91 -6.71 -6.47 11.73
C PRO A 91 -7.71 -7.51 12.23
N PHE A 92 -7.28 -8.77 12.35
CA PHE A 92 -8.11 -9.89 12.80
C PHE A 92 -8.21 -10.00 14.33
N ALA A 93 -7.40 -9.24 15.07
CA ALA A 93 -7.44 -9.24 16.52
C ALA A 93 -8.73 -8.60 17.07
N LYS A 94 -9.01 -8.79 18.36
CA LYS A 94 -10.10 -8.11 19.06
C LYS A 94 -9.54 -7.34 20.26
N PRO A 95 -9.62 -5.99 20.30
CA PRO A 95 -10.04 -5.10 19.20
C PRO A 95 -9.05 -5.10 18.03
N GLY A 96 -9.54 -4.92 16.79
CA GLY A 96 -8.73 -4.99 15.57
C GLY A 96 -7.60 -3.97 15.57
N GLY A 97 -6.41 -4.36 15.11
CA GLY A 97 -5.22 -3.50 15.06
C GLY A 97 -4.67 -3.05 16.42
N VAL A 98 -5.20 -3.60 17.52
CA VAL A 98 -4.83 -3.23 18.90
C VAL A 98 -4.59 -4.46 19.76
N GLY A 99 -5.55 -5.40 19.76
CA GLY A 99 -5.41 -6.70 20.40
C GLY A 99 -4.36 -7.55 19.70
N ASP A 100 -3.87 -8.57 20.38
CA ASP A 100 -2.84 -9.44 19.83
C ASP A 100 -3.42 -10.60 19.02
N SER A 101 -2.75 -10.91 17.92
CA SER A 101 -2.95 -12.16 17.17
C SER A 101 -1.82 -13.14 17.44
N SER A 102 -2.11 -14.42 17.22
CA SER A 102 -1.10 -15.47 17.41
C SER A 102 0.08 -15.31 16.44
N PRO A 103 1.25 -15.91 16.75
CA PRO A 103 2.41 -15.86 15.85
C PRO A 103 2.10 -16.42 14.46
N VAL A 104 1.33 -17.51 14.37
CA VAL A 104 0.93 -18.12 13.09
C VAL A 104 0.07 -17.17 12.26
N VAL A 105 -0.89 -16.47 12.88
CA VAL A 105 -1.71 -15.47 12.17
C VAL A 105 -0.83 -14.34 11.64
N ASN A 106 0.16 -13.90 12.40
CA ASN A 106 1.13 -12.90 11.95
C ASN A 106 1.99 -13.38 10.78
N VAL A 107 2.46 -14.64 10.79
CA VAL A 107 3.19 -15.22 9.65
C VAL A 107 2.32 -15.24 8.40
N VAL A 108 1.10 -15.79 8.48
CA VAL A 108 0.18 -15.87 7.34
C VAL A 108 -0.15 -14.48 6.80
N TRP A 109 -0.40 -13.53 7.70
CA TRP A 109 -0.72 -12.16 7.33
C TRP A 109 0.47 -11.42 6.70
N GLY A 110 1.67 -11.60 7.25
CA GLY A 110 2.90 -11.08 6.67
C GLY A 110 3.14 -11.64 5.26
N PHE A 111 2.97 -12.94 5.06
CA PHE A 111 3.10 -13.56 3.74
C PHE A 111 2.03 -13.09 2.75
N ALA A 112 0.81 -12.81 3.19
CA ALA A 112 -0.22 -12.23 2.33
C ALA A 112 0.21 -10.85 1.81
N ASN A 113 0.72 -9.96 2.70
CA ASN A 113 1.24 -8.65 2.31
C ASN A 113 2.45 -8.76 1.37
N LEU A 114 3.39 -9.66 1.69
CA LEU A 114 4.56 -9.92 0.86
C LEU A 114 4.15 -10.40 -0.54
N ALA A 115 3.27 -11.40 -0.63
CA ALA A 115 2.84 -11.97 -1.90
C ALA A 115 2.13 -10.93 -2.77
N VAL A 116 1.19 -10.16 -2.22
CA VAL A 116 0.49 -9.11 -2.96
C VAL A 116 1.45 -8.00 -3.37
N GLY A 117 2.33 -7.53 -2.46
CA GLY A 117 3.32 -6.50 -2.76
C GLY A 117 4.29 -6.90 -3.87
N VAL A 118 4.83 -8.12 -3.82
CA VAL A 118 5.71 -8.67 -4.86
C VAL A 118 4.98 -8.83 -6.18
N LEU A 119 3.73 -9.31 -6.17
CA LEU A 119 2.94 -9.46 -7.40
C LEU A 119 2.64 -8.11 -8.06
N ILE A 120 2.32 -7.07 -7.28
CA ILE A 120 2.15 -5.71 -7.81
C ILE A 120 3.48 -5.22 -8.40
N ALA A 121 4.58 -5.36 -7.66
CA ALA A 121 5.90 -4.93 -8.12
C ALA A 121 6.27 -5.62 -9.44
N ALA A 122 6.10 -6.94 -9.52
CA ALA A 122 6.48 -7.73 -10.69
C ALA A 122 5.62 -7.46 -11.95
N ARG A 123 4.36 -7.07 -11.79
CA ARG A 123 3.40 -6.92 -12.91
C ARG A 123 3.15 -5.48 -13.33
N HIS A 124 3.31 -4.54 -12.41
CA HIS A 124 2.78 -3.19 -12.58
C HIS A 124 3.81 -2.10 -12.28
N THR A 125 5.06 -2.43 -11.97
CA THR A 125 6.10 -1.45 -11.62
C THR A 125 7.38 -1.72 -12.41
N ASN A 126 8.11 -0.67 -12.79
CA ASN A 126 9.45 -0.79 -13.35
C ASN A 126 10.50 -0.45 -12.29
N MET A 127 10.55 -1.22 -11.21
CA MET A 127 11.54 -1.02 -10.14
C MET A 127 12.98 -1.40 -10.55
N ALA A 128 13.20 -1.94 -11.74
CA ALA A 128 14.52 -2.23 -12.26
C ALA A 128 15.31 -0.94 -12.58
N ASP A 129 14.59 0.13 -12.93
CA ASP A 129 15.16 1.45 -13.10
C ASP A 129 15.02 2.25 -11.80
N ILE A 130 16.14 2.75 -11.28
CA ILE A 130 16.15 3.66 -10.13
C ILE A 130 15.64 5.03 -10.61
N GLY A 131 14.32 5.17 -10.66
CA GLY A 131 13.61 6.34 -11.16
C GLY A 131 12.45 6.78 -10.25
N VAL A 132 11.52 7.54 -10.82
CA VAL A 132 10.37 8.11 -10.10
C VAL A 132 9.48 7.02 -9.49
N ASP A 133 9.37 5.87 -10.14
CA ASP A 133 8.62 4.70 -9.64
C ASP A 133 9.24 4.10 -8.38
N ALA A 134 10.57 3.91 -8.38
CA ALA A 134 11.29 3.45 -7.21
C ALA A 134 11.14 4.44 -6.04
N LEU A 135 11.19 5.75 -6.32
CA LEU A 135 10.92 6.78 -5.32
C LEU A 135 9.48 6.69 -4.78
N ALA A 136 8.48 6.49 -5.64
CA ALA A 136 7.10 6.32 -5.23
C ALA A 136 6.92 5.10 -4.31
N GLY A 137 7.60 3.99 -4.61
CA GLY A 137 7.64 2.83 -3.72
C GLY A 137 8.30 3.11 -2.37
N LEU A 138 9.42 3.82 -2.34
CA LEU A 138 10.07 4.25 -1.10
C LEU A 138 9.17 5.17 -0.26
N VAL A 139 8.46 6.10 -0.91
CA VAL A 139 7.50 6.98 -0.24
C VAL A 139 6.34 6.17 0.35
N GLY A 140 5.81 5.19 -0.39
CA GLY A 140 4.78 4.27 0.13
C GLY A 140 5.24 3.48 1.34
N ALA A 141 6.45 2.92 1.29
CA ALA A 141 7.06 2.22 2.41
C ALA A 141 7.29 3.15 3.63
N LEU A 142 7.80 4.36 3.42
CA LEU A 142 8.05 5.32 4.49
C LEU A 142 6.76 5.79 5.15
N ALA A 143 5.72 6.07 4.36
CA ALA A 143 4.42 6.52 4.86
C ALA A 143 3.80 5.47 5.79
N ILE A 144 3.72 4.21 5.34
CA ILE A 144 3.15 3.13 6.16
C ILE A 144 4.04 2.79 7.36
N GLY A 145 5.37 2.79 7.18
CA GLY A 145 6.31 2.52 8.26
C GLY A 145 6.20 3.53 9.38
N THR A 146 6.09 4.82 9.04
CA THR A 146 5.90 5.91 10.00
C THR A 146 4.55 5.77 10.72
N PHE A 147 3.47 5.52 9.97
CA PHE A 147 2.15 5.28 10.56
C PHE A 147 2.17 4.11 11.57
N MET A 148 2.73 2.96 11.17
CA MET A 148 2.82 1.77 12.03
C MET A 148 3.67 2.04 13.27
N ALA A 149 4.80 2.74 13.13
CA ALA A 149 5.65 3.10 14.25
C ALA A 149 4.91 3.96 15.29
N LEU A 150 4.12 4.93 14.84
CA LEU A 150 3.30 5.78 15.71
C LEU A 150 2.14 5.00 16.36
N HIS A 151 1.38 4.25 15.55
CA HIS A 151 0.20 3.50 16.00
C HIS A 151 0.57 2.36 16.95
N PHE A 152 1.44 1.44 16.53
CA PHE A 152 1.87 0.33 17.40
C PHE A 152 2.74 0.82 18.55
N GLY A 153 3.48 1.92 18.38
CA GLY A 153 4.15 2.60 19.49
C GLY A 153 3.17 3.03 20.58
N LYS A 154 2.00 3.59 20.21
CA LYS A 154 0.91 3.90 21.14
C LYS A 154 0.31 2.64 21.76
N VAL A 155 -0.08 1.65 20.95
CA VAL A 155 -0.66 0.39 21.44
C VAL A 155 0.23 -0.29 22.47
N GLN A 156 1.54 -0.39 22.20
CA GLN A 156 2.49 -1.03 23.10
C GLN A 156 2.80 -0.20 24.36
N ARG A 157 2.62 1.13 24.33
CA ARG A 157 2.66 1.95 25.56
C ARG A 157 1.42 1.70 26.41
N ASP A 158 0.24 1.72 25.79
CA ASP A 158 -1.03 1.54 26.50
C ASP A 158 -1.12 0.16 27.18
N LYS A 159 -0.50 -0.87 26.60
CA LYS A 159 -0.38 -2.20 27.23
C LYS A 159 0.56 -2.24 28.44
N ARG A 160 1.59 -1.38 28.49
CA ARG A 160 2.58 -1.36 29.58
C ARG A 160 2.09 -0.61 30.82
N VAL A 161 1.08 0.24 30.66
CA VAL A 161 0.51 1.06 31.74
C VAL A 161 -0.69 0.38 32.41
N ARG A 162 -1.17 -0.74 31.83
CA ARG A 162 -2.24 -1.58 32.39
C ARG A 162 -1.64 -2.73 33.18
#